data_AF-A0A920L4I3-F1
#
_entry.id   AF-A0A920L4I3-F1
#
_cell.length_a   1.000
_cell.length_b   1.000
_cell.length_c   1.000
_cell.angle_alpha   90.00
_cell.angle_beta   90.00
_cell.angle_gamma   90.00
#
_symmetry.space_group_name_H-M   'P 1'
#
loop_
_entity.id
_entity.type
_entity.pdbx_description
1 polymer ?
#
loop_
_entity_poly.entity_id
_entity_poly.type
_entity_poly.pdbx_seq_one_letter_code
_entity_poly.pdbx_strand_id
1 'polypeptide(L)' 'MNDVHGIDFYIDGADEFNDRKELIKGGGGALTREKILANSSDKFICIVDESKQVKN' A
#
# COMPACT_ATOMS: atom_id res chain seq x y z
N MET A 1 7.64 18.06 18.45
CA MET A 1 7.10 17.16 17.40
C MET A 1 7.76 15.82 17.62
N ASN A 2 7.00 14.73 17.62
CA ASN A 2 7.62 13.40 17.62
C ASN A 2 8.24 13.22 16.24
N ASP A 3 9.56 13.32 16.17
CA ASP A 3 10.29 13.09 14.93
C ASP A 3 10.31 11.60 14.65
N VAL A 4 9.67 11.21 13.55
CA VAL A 4 9.80 9.86 13.01
C VAL A 4 11.10 9.84 12.22
N HIS A 5 12.09 9.11 12.70
CA HIS A 5 13.42 9.03 12.07
C HIS A 5 13.44 8.16 10.80
N GLY A 6 12.39 7.36 10.57
CA GLY A 6 12.23 6.48 9.41
C GLY A 6 10.98 5.60 9.57
N ILE A 7 10.54 4.96 8.49
CA ILE A 7 9.42 4.00 8.49
C ILE A 7 9.95 2.66 8.01
N ASP A 8 10.29 1.74 8.92
CA ASP A 8 10.80 0.42 8.54
C ASP A 8 9.76 -0.39 7.74
N PHE A 9 8.49 -0.29 8.17
CA PHE A 9 7.37 -1.02 7.58
C PHE A 9 6.14 -0.13 7.43
N TYR A 10 5.52 -0.17 6.25
CA TYR A 10 4.18 0.34 6.00
C TYR A 10 3.27 -0.83 5.63
N ILE A 11 2.12 -0.95 6.30
CA ILE A 11 1.17 -2.04 6.11
C ILE A 11 -0.18 -1.44 5.70
N ASP A 12 -0.71 -1.85 4.56
CA ASP A 12 -1.94 -1.30 3.99
C ASP A 12 -2.63 -2.31 3.06
N GLY A 13 -3.89 -2.05 2.69
CA GLY A 13 -4.66 -2.85 1.74
C GLY A 13 -4.54 -2.37 0.29
N ALA A 14 -5.19 -3.09 -0.62
CA ALA A 14 -5.40 -2.69 -2.00
C ALA A 14 -6.82 -3.03 -2.47
N ASP A 15 -7.29 -2.29 -3.47
CA ASP A 15 -8.56 -2.57 -4.14
C ASP A 15 -8.40 -3.69 -5.17
N GLU A 16 -7.25 -3.76 -5.85
CA GLU A 16 -6.88 -4.85 -6.76
C GLU A 16 -5.36 -5.10 -6.76
N PHE A 17 -4.94 -6.32 -7.11
CA PHE A 17 -3.54 -6.66 -7.37
C PHE A 17 -3.36 -7.64 -8.54
N ASN A 18 -2.20 -7.62 -9.19
CA ASN A 18 -1.83 -8.57 -10.25
C ASN A 18 -0.60 -9.43 -9.89
N ASP A 19 -0.23 -10.36 -10.78
CA ASP A 19 0.91 -11.27 -10.59
C ASP A 19 2.26 -10.55 -10.50
N ARG A 20 2.33 -9.30 -10.98
CA ARG A 20 3.51 -8.42 -10.87
C ARG A 20 3.54 -7.62 -9.57
N LYS A 21 2.56 -7.83 -8.68
CA LYS A 21 2.37 -7.09 -7.42
C LYS A 21 2.12 -5.59 -7.61
N GLU A 22 1.64 -5.20 -8.79
CA GLU A 22 1.13 -3.84 -9.01
C GLU A 22 -0.26 -3.74 -8.39
N LEU A 23 -0.56 -2.60 -7.76
CA LEU A 23 -1.76 -2.41 -6.96
C LEU A 23 -2.63 -1.28 -7.52
N ILE A 24 -3.94 -1.48 -7.50
CA ILE A 24 -4.92 -0.39 -7.55
C ILE A 24 -5.36 -0.10 -6.12
N LYS A 25 -5.36 1.18 -5.74
CA LYS A 25 -5.72 1.69 -4.42
C LYS A 25 -6.52 2.98 -4.57
N GLY A 26 -7.25 3.33 -3.52
CA GLY A 26 -7.93 4.60 -3.37
C GLY A 26 -9.44 4.51 -3.20
N GLY A 27 -10.03 3.32 -3.13
CA GLY A 27 -11.45 3.11 -2.84
C GLY A 27 -11.91 3.79 -1.54
N GLY A 28 -10.99 3.96 -0.57
CA GLY A 28 -11.23 4.66 0.70
C GLY A 28 -10.97 6.17 0.69
N GLY A 29 -10.54 6.76 -0.43
CA GLY A 29 -10.32 8.22 -0.55
C GLY A 29 -9.05 8.77 0.12
N ALA A 30 -8.14 7.92 0.62
CA ALA A 30 -6.91 8.33 1.32
C ALA A 30 -5.61 8.17 0.51
N LEU A 31 -5.72 7.84 -0.79
CA LEU A 31 -4.60 7.40 -1.66
C LEU A 31 -3.36 8.30 -1.60
N THR A 32 -3.54 9.63 -1.55
CA THR A 32 -2.41 10.57 -1.54
C THR A 32 -1.49 10.33 -0.35
N ARG A 33 -2.04 10.13 0.86
CA ARG A 33 -1.25 9.88 2.06
C ARG A 33 -0.70 8.45 2.07
N GLU A 34 -1.51 7.49 1.65
CA GLU A 34 -1.08 6.09 1.53
C GLU A 34 0.15 5.95 0.63
N LYS A 35 0.17 6.66 -0.51
CA LYS A 35 1.30 6.64 -1.45
C LYS A 35 2.55 7.33 -0.89
N ILE A 36 2.38 8.44 -0.15
CA ILE A 36 3.51 9.11 0.53
C ILE A 36 4.13 8.17 1.56
N LEU A 37 3.32 7.54 2.41
CA LEU A 37 3.81 6.64 3.46
C LEU A 37 4.45 5.37 2.88
N ALA A 38 3.87 4.78 1.84
CA ALA A 38 4.45 3.64 1.15
C ALA A 38 5.83 3.96 0.54
N ASN A 39 5.96 5.13 -0.11
CA ASN A 39 7.23 5.55 -0.72
C ASN A 39 8.29 5.97 0.32
N SER A 40 7.87 6.44 1.49
CA SER A 40 8.77 6.81 2.59
C SER A 40 9.17 5.62 3.47
N SER A 41 8.67 4.40 3.18
CA SER A 41 8.94 3.20 3.96
C SER A 41 10.02 2.32 3.33
N ASP A 42 10.83 1.66 4.15
CA ASP A 42 11.83 0.69 3.68
C ASP A 42 11.15 -0.56 3.10
N LYS A 43 10.03 -0.97 3.68
CA LYS A 43 9.21 -2.09 3.21
C LYS A 43 7.73 -1.79 3.26
N PHE A 44 7.09 -1.90 2.10
CA PHE A 44 5.64 -1.90 2.00
C PHE A 44 5.12 -3.35 1.95
N ILE A 45 4.18 -3.66 2.84
CA ILE A 45 3.49 -4.95 2.93
C ILE A 45 2.00 -4.73 2.65
N CYS A 46 1.51 -5.33 1.56
CA CYS A 46 0.10 -5.29 1.22
C CYS A 46 -0.64 -6.51 1.79
N ILE A 47 -1.75 -6.29 2.50
CA ILE A 47 -2.62 -7.36 3.02
C ILE A 47 -3.97 -7.27 2.33
N VAL A 48 -4.33 -8.32 1.60
CA VAL A 48 -5.58 -8.45 0.85
C VAL A 48 -6.05 -9.90 0.87
N ASP A 49 -7.34 -10.10 0.69
CA ASP A 49 -7.90 -11.42 0.42
C ASP A 49 -7.81 -11.78 -1.08
N GLU A 50 -8.02 -13.05 -1.41
CA GLU A 50 -7.89 -13.56 -2.78
C GLU A 50 -8.86 -12.93 -3.79
N SER A 51 -9.99 -12.35 -3.35
CA SER A 51 -10.95 -11.71 -4.24
C SER A 51 -10.40 -10.45 -4.91
N LYS A 52 -9.28 -9.92 -4.42
CA LYS A 52 -8.62 -8.73 -4.96
C LYS A 52 -7.70 -9.02 -6.14
N GLN A 53 -7.46 -10.30 -6.50
CA GLN A 53 -6.59 -10.64 -7.62
C GLN A 53 -7.29 -10.39 -8.96
N VAL A 54 -6.62 -9.68 -9.87
CA VAL A 54 -7.05 -9.48 -11.25
C VAL A 54 -6.01 -9.99 -12.25
N LYS A 55 -6.49 -10.47 -13.40
CA LYS A 55 -5.65 -10.95 -14.51
C LYS A 55 -5.65 -9.89 -15.60
N ASN A 56 -4.60 -9.07 -15.62
CA ASN A 56 -4.33 -8.10 -16.68
C ASN A 56 -3.14 -8.56 -17.51
#